data_AF-A0A7Y2FY77-F1
#
_entry.id   AF-A0A7Y2FY77-F1
#
_cell.length_a   1.000
_cell.length_b   1.000
_cell.length_c   1.000
_cell.angle_alpha   90.00
_cell.angle_beta   90.00
_cell.angle_gamma   90.00
#
_symmetry.space_group_name_H-M   'P 1'
#
loop_
_entity.id
_entity.type
_entity.pdbx_description
1 polymer ?
#
loop_
_entity_poly.entity_id
_entity_poly.type
_entity_poly.pdbx_seq_one_letter_code
_entity_poly.pdbx_strand_id
1 'polypeptide(L)'
;PGGIDEIKEKLYAHPDPNVFLANFVPYLTKFSSSTFVHSLVTKAFDEFVEKLISQYINPDGLAVHFVGSIAANFQNELRESLEKHSLILGNVVKQPADALAQYIMQTR
;
A
#
# COMPACT_ATOMS: atom_id res chain seq x y z
N PRO A 1 -1.23 -29.71 7.69
CA PRO A 1 -1.76 -28.65 6.80
C PRO A 1 -1.48 -27.27 7.40
N GLY A 2 -0.65 -26.46 6.74
CA GLY A 2 -0.25 -25.11 7.16
C GLY A 2 1.14 -24.99 7.79
N GLY A 3 2.01 -25.99 7.66
CA GLY A 3 3.39 -25.93 8.18
C GLY A 3 4.31 -25.01 7.38
N ILE A 4 5.49 -24.71 7.94
CA ILE A 4 6.53 -23.90 7.27
C ILE A 4 6.88 -24.46 5.89
N ASP A 5 6.86 -25.79 5.72
CA ASP A 5 7.19 -26.45 4.46
C ASP A 5 6.15 -26.17 3.37
N GLU A 6 4.87 -26.09 3.72
CA GLU A 6 3.80 -25.74 2.77
C GLU A 6 3.88 -24.27 2.36
N ILE A 7 4.26 -23.37 3.29
CA ILE A 7 4.51 -21.96 2.97
C ILE A 7 5.70 -21.83 2.01
N LYS A 8 6.79 -22.55 2.28
CA LYS A 8 7.98 -22.56 1.41
C LYS A 8 7.65 -23.09 0.03
N GLU A 9 6.87 -24.17 -0.06
CA GLU A 9 6.45 -24.74 -1.33
C GLU A 9 5.61 -23.74 -2.16
N LYS A 10 4.67 -23.03 -1.53
CA LYS A 10 3.88 -22.00 -2.22
C LYS A 10 4.70 -20.77 -2.60
N LEU A 11 5.76 -20.46 -1.86
CA LEU A 11 6.61 -19.30 -2.10
C LEU A 11 7.68 -19.55 -3.16
N TYR A 12 8.20 -20.77 -3.27
CA TYR A 12 9.36 -21.08 -4.10
C TYR A 12 9.09 -22.09 -5.22
N ALA A 13 8.02 -22.89 -5.13
CA ALA A 13 7.76 -23.99 -6.07
C ALA A 13 6.49 -23.81 -6.91
N HIS A 14 5.72 -22.73 -6.71
CA HIS A 14 4.50 -22.43 -7.47
C HIS A 14 4.65 -21.16 -8.32
N PRO A 15 3.91 -21.06 -9.44
CA PRO A 15 3.78 -19.81 -10.17
C PRO A 15 3.12 -18.73 -9.30
N ASP A 16 3.49 -17.48 -9.56
CA ASP A 16 2.91 -16.28 -8.93
C ASP A 16 2.99 -16.22 -7.38
N PRO A 17 4.19 -16.34 -6.78
CA PRO A 17 4.36 -16.26 -5.33
C PRO A 17 3.90 -14.91 -4.75
N ASN A 18 3.96 -13.85 -5.55
CA ASN A 18 3.41 -12.54 -5.22
C ASN A 18 1.89 -12.56 -5.01
N VAL A 19 1.14 -13.34 -5.78
CA VAL A 19 -0.31 -13.50 -5.60
C VAL A 19 -0.61 -14.27 -4.31
N PHE A 20 0.16 -15.32 -4.03
CA PHE A 20 0.06 -16.03 -2.76
C PHE A 20 0.26 -15.10 -1.56
N LEU A 21 1.30 -14.26 -1.59
CA LEU A 21 1.55 -13.27 -0.54
C LEU A 21 0.44 -12.22 -0.44
N ALA A 22 -0.17 -11.82 -1.57
CA ALA A 22 -1.27 -10.85 -1.58
C ALA A 22 -2.50 -11.37 -0.82
N ASN A 23 -2.70 -12.69 -0.71
CA ASN A 23 -3.82 -13.28 0.03
C ASN A 23 -3.75 -13.03 1.55
N PHE A 24 -2.61 -12.59 2.09
CA PHE A 24 -2.49 -12.21 3.51
C PHE A 24 -2.97 -10.79 3.78
N VAL A 25 -3.11 -9.94 2.77
CA VAL A 25 -3.52 -8.53 2.91
C VAL A 25 -4.85 -8.35 3.65
N PRO A 26 -5.92 -9.11 3.36
CA PRO A 26 -7.18 -8.97 4.10
C PRO A 26 -7.03 -9.20 5.61
N TYR A 27 -6.13 -10.09 6.01
CA TYR A 27 -5.83 -10.33 7.42
C TYR A 27 -5.07 -9.15 8.04
N LEU A 28 -4.08 -8.60 7.32
CA LEU A 28 -3.38 -7.41 7.78
C LEU A 28 -4.34 -6.23 7.96
N THR A 29 -5.26 -6.01 7.02
CA THR A 29 -6.28 -4.96 7.14
C THR A 29 -7.20 -5.18 8.34
N LYS A 30 -7.56 -6.43 8.66
CA LYS A 30 -8.37 -6.76 9.85
C LYS A 30 -7.65 -6.42 11.16
N PHE A 31 -6.33 -6.53 11.18
CA PHE A 31 -5.50 -6.29 12.38
C PHE A 31 -4.69 -4.98 12.29
N SER A 32 -5.12 -4.02 11.46
CA SER A 32 -4.39 -2.76 11.25
C SER A 32 -4.21 -1.93 12.52
N SER A 33 -5.11 -2.06 13.51
CA SER A 33 -4.98 -1.42 14.83
C SER A 33 -3.90 -2.02 15.73
N SER A 34 -3.33 -3.18 15.36
CA SER A 34 -2.21 -3.76 16.07
C SER A 34 -0.94 -2.96 15.79
N THR A 35 -0.20 -2.63 16.85
CA THR A 35 1.13 -1.99 16.74
C THR A 35 2.07 -2.78 15.82
N PHE A 36 1.97 -4.10 15.82
CA PHE A 36 2.78 -4.94 14.94
C PHE A 36 2.47 -4.70 13.45
N VAL A 37 1.19 -4.77 13.07
CA VAL A 37 0.78 -4.59 11.66
C VAL A 37 1.08 -3.18 11.20
N HIS A 38 0.76 -2.19 12.04
CA HIS A 38 1.08 -0.80 11.78
C HIS A 38 2.58 -0.62 11.51
N SER A 39 3.44 -1.13 12.40
CA SER A 39 4.91 -1.01 12.24
C SER A 39 5.42 -1.73 10.99
N LEU A 40 4.87 -2.91 10.69
CA LEU A 40 5.23 -3.71 9.51
C LEU A 40 4.88 -2.96 8.21
N VAL A 41 3.68 -2.41 8.14
CA VAL A 41 3.17 -1.73 6.94
C VAL A 41 3.83 -0.36 6.76
N THR A 42 3.98 0.44 7.83
CA THR A 42 4.70 1.72 7.76
C THR A 42 6.14 1.52 7.30
N LYS A 43 6.83 0.49 7.81
CA LYS A 43 8.19 0.15 7.33
C LYS A 43 8.21 -0.21 5.84
N ALA A 44 7.24 -1.00 5.38
CA ALA A 44 7.16 -1.37 3.96
C ALA A 44 6.92 -0.14 3.06
N PHE A 45 6.09 0.81 3.51
CA PHE A 45 5.91 2.08 2.81
C PHE A 45 7.16 2.96 2.85
N ASP A 46 7.88 3.01 3.97
CA ASP A 46 9.15 3.75 4.04
C ASP A 46 10.13 3.25 3.00
N GLU A 47 10.32 1.93 2.91
CA GLU A 47 11.18 1.33 1.89
C GLU A 47 10.67 1.61 0.47
N PHE A 48 9.36 1.63 0.26
CA PHE A 48 8.75 1.96 -1.02
C PHE A 48 9.04 3.42 -1.43
N VAL A 49 8.82 4.38 -0.52
CA VAL A 49 9.05 5.81 -0.76
C VAL A 49 10.53 6.05 -1.05
N GLU A 50 11.42 5.56 -0.19
CA GLU A 50 12.86 5.74 -0.33
C GLU A 50 13.40 5.18 -1.65
N LYS A 51 12.99 3.96 -2.01
CA LYS A 51 13.53 3.24 -3.17
C LYS A 51 12.87 3.64 -4.48
N LEU A 52 11.60 4.03 -4.49
CA LEU A 52 10.83 4.20 -5.75
C LEU A 52 10.29 5.61 -5.98
N ILE A 53 10.15 6.43 -4.94
CA ILE A 53 9.61 7.79 -5.09
C ILE A 53 10.74 8.82 -5.00
N SER A 54 11.54 8.77 -3.94
CA SER A 54 12.56 9.78 -3.65
C SER A 54 13.64 9.93 -4.74
N GLN A 55 13.82 8.91 -5.59
CA GLN A 55 14.74 8.99 -6.73
C GLN A 55 14.27 9.96 -7.83
N TYR A 56 12.97 10.24 -7.91
CA TYR A 56 12.36 10.97 -9.02
C TYR A 56 11.79 12.33 -8.62
N ILE A 57 11.79 12.65 -7.32
CA ILE A 57 11.05 13.79 -6.78
C ILE A 57 11.98 14.63 -5.90
N ASN A 58 11.94 15.94 -6.10
CA ASN A 58 12.52 16.89 -5.17
C ASN A 58 11.47 17.18 -4.07
N PRO A 59 11.72 16.85 -2.80
CA PRO A 59 10.67 16.66 -1.79
C PRO A 59 9.99 17.94 -1.28
N ASP A 60 10.29 19.13 -1.83
CA ASP A 60 9.72 20.37 -1.31
C ASP A 60 8.23 20.54 -1.68
N GLY A 61 7.35 20.00 -0.83
CA GLY A 61 5.91 20.26 -0.84
C GLY A 61 5.12 19.57 -1.95
N LEU A 62 5.67 18.51 -2.56
CA LEU A 62 4.98 17.79 -3.64
C LEU A 62 3.93 16.82 -3.07
N ALA A 63 2.71 16.93 -3.60
CA ALA A 63 1.65 15.96 -3.34
C ALA A 63 1.85 14.70 -4.19
N VAL A 64 1.85 13.53 -3.55
CA VAL A 64 1.92 12.23 -4.22
C VAL A 64 0.55 11.55 -4.14
N HIS A 65 0.03 11.17 -5.30
CA HIS A 65 -1.28 10.55 -5.46
C HIS A 65 -1.15 9.04 -5.63
N PHE A 66 -2.07 8.28 -5.03
CA PHE A 66 -2.02 6.83 -5.02
C PHE A 66 -3.30 6.20 -5.54
N VAL A 67 -3.15 5.03 -6.17
CA VAL A 67 -4.26 4.20 -6.64
C VAL A 67 -4.07 2.76 -6.14
N GLY A 68 -5.16 2.13 -5.72
CA GLY A 68 -5.21 0.71 -5.38
C GLY A 68 -5.67 0.44 -3.95
N SER A 69 -6.04 -0.82 -3.71
CA SER A 69 -6.60 -1.28 -2.43
C SER A 69 -5.63 -1.16 -1.26
N ILE A 70 -4.33 -1.38 -1.48
CA ILE A 70 -3.31 -1.30 -0.41
C ILE A 70 -3.20 0.14 0.11
N ALA A 71 -3.02 1.11 -0.79
CA ALA A 71 -2.94 2.52 -0.43
C ALA A 71 -4.22 3.00 0.26
N ALA A 72 -5.39 2.55 -0.18
CA ALA A 72 -6.67 2.89 0.43
C ALA A 72 -6.87 2.25 1.82
N ASN A 73 -6.46 0.99 2.00
CA ASN A 73 -6.67 0.25 3.25
C ASN A 73 -5.68 0.66 4.35
N PHE A 74 -4.48 1.12 3.98
CA PHE A 74 -3.40 1.49 4.90
C PHE A 74 -2.99 2.96 4.73
N GLN A 75 -3.99 3.83 4.57
CA GLN A 75 -3.78 5.24 4.26
C GLN A 75 -3.06 5.99 5.40
N ASN A 76 -3.23 5.55 6.65
CA ASN A 76 -2.57 6.18 7.80
C ASN A 76 -1.08 5.90 7.78
N GLU A 77 -0.70 4.63 7.65
CA GLU A 77 0.70 4.19 7.54
C GLU A 77 1.39 4.82 6.31
N LEU A 78 0.66 4.92 5.19
CA LEU A 78 1.15 5.57 3.99
C LEU A 78 1.38 7.08 4.21
N ARG A 79 0.46 7.77 4.90
CA ARG A 79 0.61 9.20 5.22
C ARG A 79 1.83 9.44 6.10
N GLU A 80 1.96 8.66 7.18
CA GLU A 80 3.10 8.76 8.11
C GLU A 80 4.44 8.57 7.38
N SER A 81 4.50 7.58 6.50
CA SER A 81 5.69 7.33 5.69
C SER A 81 6.03 8.48 4.76
N LEU A 82 5.05 9.07 4.07
CA LEU A 82 5.26 10.22 3.19
C LEU A 82 5.71 11.46 3.96
N GLU A 83 5.05 11.78 5.09
CA GLU A 83 5.37 12.93 5.93
C GLU A 83 6.81 12.84 6.47
N LYS A 84 7.25 11.63 6.84
CA LYS A 84 8.64 11.37 7.25
C LYS A 84 9.67 11.71 6.15
N HIS A 85 9.28 11.64 4.89
CA HIS A 85 10.11 11.95 3.72
C HIS A 85 9.82 13.35 3.15
N SER A 86 9.16 14.23 3.91
CA SER A 86 8.76 15.58 3.51
C SER A 86 7.79 15.63 2.32
N LEU A 87 7.09 14.52 2.03
CA LEU A 87 6.08 14.43 0.98
C LEU A 87 4.68 14.60 1.55
N ILE A 88 3.75 15.07 0.72
CA ILE A 88 2.34 15.25 1.13
C ILE A 88 1.51 14.14 0.49
N LEU A 89 0.70 13.44 1.29
CA LEU A 89 -0.28 12.51 0.75
C LEU A 89 -1.39 13.29 0.03
N GLY A 90 -1.50 13.09 -1.28
CA GLY A 90 -2.60 13.60 -2.09
C GLY A 90 -3.80 12.65 -2.11
N ASN A 91 -4.58 12.72 -3.19
CA ASN A 91 -5.70 11.81 -3.42
C ASN A 91 -5.28 10.32 -3.42
N VAL A 92 -6.08 9.51 -2.73
CA VAL A 92 -5.98 8.05 -2.72
C VAL A 92 -7.26 7.47 -3.31
N VAL A 93 -7.13 6.73 -4.41
CA VAL A 93 -8.27 6.13 -5.13
C VAL A 93 -8.21 4.62 -5.02
N LYS A 94 -9.23 3.99 -4.41
CA LYS A 94 -9.26 2.54 -4.20
C LYS A 94 -9.38 1.76 -5.52
N GLN A 95 -10.30 2.16 -6.39
CA GLN A 95 -10.49 1.61 -7.72
C GLN A 95 -10.68 2.74 -8.73
N PRO A 96 -9.99 2.73 -9.89
CA PRO A 96 -10.08 3.81 -10.89
C PRO A 96 -11.52 4.09 -11.37
N ALA A 97 -12.36 3.06 -11.41
CA ALA A 97 -13.76 3.18 -11.81
C ALA A 97 -14.57 4.12 -10.89
N ASP A 98 -14.29 4.10 -9.59
CA ASP A 98 -14.98 4.95 -8.60
C ASP A 98 -14.67 6.43 -8.83
N ALA A 99 -13.40 6.75 -9.13
CA ALA A 99 -12.98 8.12 -9.42
C ALA A 99 -13.63 8.64 -10.72
N LEU A 100 -13.72 7.80 -11.74
CA LEU A 100 -14.38 8.15 -13.00
C LEU A 100 -15.88 8.41 -12.80
N ALA A 101 -16.56 7.57 -12.00
CA ALA A 101 -17.96 7.76 -11.67
C ALA A 101 -18.20 9.09 -10.93
N GLN A 102 -17.37 9.43 -9.94
CA GLN A 102 -17.46 10.68 -9.20
C GLN A 102 -17.24 11.91 -10.10
N TYR A 103 -16.25 11.87 -11.00
CA TYR A 103 -15.99 12.96 -11.94
C TYR A 103 -17.19 13.23 -12.86
N ILE A 104 -17.81 12.17 -13.40
CA ILE A 104 -19.00 12.29 -14.26
C ILE A 104 -20.21 12.81 -13.48
N MET A 105 -20.35 12.45 -12.20
CA MET A 105 -21.43 12.95 -11.33
C MET A 105 -21.24 14.42 -10.92
N GLN A 106 -20.02 14.89 -10.72
CA GLN A 106 -19.72 16.29 -10.37
C GLN A 106 -19.81 17.26 -11.57
N THR A 107 -19.68 16.75 -12.79
CA THR A 107 -19.75 17.57 -14.03
C THR A 107 -21.21 17.76 -14.52
N ARG A 108 -22.20 17.40 -13.70
CA ARG A 108 -23.62 17.67 -13.91
C ARG A 108 -24.11 18.71 -12.90
#